data_AF-A0A0X1KU06-F1
#
_entry.id   AF-A0A0X1KU06-F1
#
_cell.length_a   1.000
_cell.length_b   1.000
_cell.length_c   1.000
_cell.angle_alpha   90.00
_cell.angle_beta   90.00
_cell.angle_gamma   90.00
#
_symmetry.space_group_name_H-M   'P 1'
#
loop_
_entity.id
_entity.type
_entity.pdbx_description
1 polymer ?
#
loop_
_entity_poly.entity_id
_entity_poly.type
_entity_poly.pdbx_seq_one_letter_code
_entity_poly.pdbx_strand_id
1 'polypeptide(L)'
;MIQRTLASFNVILRKSFFKNELFKMSILHDRIDFRCVEDKRHSFSVPFKAITRVLICKTSNREIEIDTIEEVIFGNFKSNKSVDRAFRLLESLLKERVSCIEV
;
A
#
# COMPACT_ATOMS: atom_id res chain seq x y z
N MET A 1 -23.70 7.75 -0.56
CA MET A 1 -23.11 6.48 -0.11
C MET A 1 -21.76 6.81 0.52
N ILE A 2 -21.60 6.67 1.84
CA ILE A 2 -20.35 7.04 2.53
C ILE A 2 -19.33 5.91 2.27
N GLN A 3 -18.30 6.17 1.46
CA GLN A 3 -17.19 5.24 1.31
C GLN A 3 -16.47 5.12 2.65
N ARG A 4 -16.55 3.94 3.27
CA ARG A 4 -15.89 3.65 4.55
C ARG A 4 -14.47 3.14 4.28
N THR A 5 -13.49 3.85 4.82
CA THR A 5 -12.10 3.37 4.88
C THR A 5 -12.00 2.20 5.85
N LEU A 6 -11.46 1.07 5.41
CA LEU A 6 -11.28 -0.13 6.23
C LEU A 6 -10.07 -0.02 7.16
N ALA A 7 -8.98 0.55 6.64
CA ALA A 7 -7.79 0.86 7.42
C ALA A 7 -6.99 1.99 6.78
N SER A 8 -6.11 2.62 7.56
CA SER A 8 -5.18 3.63 7.06
C SER A 8 -3.82 3.51 7.72
N PHE A 9 -2.78 3.74 6.92
CA PHE A 9 -1.39 3.56 7.31
C PHE A 9 -0.55 4.71 6.75
N ASN A 10 0.50 5.09 7.47
CA ASN A 10 1.52 5.97 6.93
C ASN A 10 2.58 5.13 6.24
N VAL A 11 2.76 5.38 4.95
CA VAL A 11 3.75 4.72 4.09
C VAL A 11 4.65 5.77 3.46
N ILE A 12 5.91 5.44 3.30
CA ILE A 12 6.87 6.26 2.55
C ILE A 12 6.96 5.64 1.16
N LEU A 13 6.46 6.32 0.14
CA LEU A 13 6.54 5.83 -1.24
C LEU A 13 7.88 6.25 -1.85
N ARG A 14 8.54 5.31 -2.54
CA ARG A 14 9.75 5.57 -3.32
C ARG A 14 9.33 6.00 -4.73
N LYS A 15 9.35 7.30 -5.00
CA LYS A 15 9.10 7.84 -6.34
C LYS A 15 10.45 8.01 -7.04
N SER A 16 10.87 7.01 -7.81
CA SER A 16 12.16 7.01 -8.52
C SER A 16 13.38 7.13 -7.58
N PHE A 17 14.60 7.22 -8.14
CA PHE A 17 15.87 7.18 -7.40
C PHE A 17 16.07 8.25 -6.30
N PHE A 18 15.29 9.34 -6.26
CA PHE A 18 15.67 10.53 -5.47
C PHE A 18 14.63 11.09 -4.50
N LYS A 19 13.36 10.65 -4.50
CA LYS A 19 12.36 11.23 -3.58
C LYS A 19 11.50 10.18 -2.88
N ASN A 20 11.65 10.18 -1.56
CA ASN A 20 10.79 9.49 -0.61
C ASN A 20 9.74 10.47 -0.13
N GLU A 21 8.47 10.20 -0.37
CA GLU A 21 7.37 11.06 0.05
C GLU A 21 6.46 10.33 1.04
N LEU A 22 6.00 11.06 2.05
CA LEU A 22 5.11 10.50 3.06
C LEU A 22 3.66 10.53 2.56
N PHE A 23 3.08 9.35 2.43
CA PHE A 23 1.69 9.16 2.06
C PHE A 23 0.88 8.53 3.19
N LYS A 24 -0.39 8.92 3.26
CA LYS A 24 -1.42 8.15 3.93
C LYS A 24 -2.01 7.16 2.93
N MET A 25 -1.75 5.88 3.13
CA MET A 25 -2.35 4.77 2.41
C MET A 25 -3.66 4.37 3.11
N SER A 26 -4.79 4.49 2.41
CA SER A 26 -6.11 4.11 2.90
C SER A 26 -6.63 2.94 2.08
N ILE A 27 -6.95 1.83 2.75
CA ILE A 27 -7.54 0.65 2.10
C ILE A 27 -9.06 0.80 2.15
N LEU A 28 -9.69 0.77 0.99
CA LEU A 28 -11.14 0.76 0.81
C LEU A 28 -11.58 -0.63 0.30
N HIS A 29 -12.88 -0.81 0.08
CA HIS A 29 -13.43 -2.10 -0.37
C HIS A 29 -13.05 -2.46 -1.82
N ASP A 30 -12.75 -1.48 -2.66
CA ASP A 30 -12.54 -1.66 -4.11
C ASP A 30 -11.19 -1.13 -4.62
N ARG A 31 -10.42 -0.43 -3.76
CA ARG A 31 -9.20 0.29 -4.13
C ARG A 31 -8.31 0.56 -2.92
N ILE A 32 -7.08 0.98 -3.21
CA ILE A 32 -6.16 1.60 -2.25
C ILE A 32 -5.97 3.06 -2.65
N ASP A 33 -6.23 3.99 -1.73
CA ASP A 33 -5.99 5.41 -1.93
C ASP A 33 -4.68 5.84 -1.28
N PHE A 34 -3.89 6.62 -2.01
CA PHE A 34 -2.67 7.24 -1.53
C PHE A 34 -2.86 8.76 -1.55
N ARG A 35 -2.71 9.40 -0.39
CA ARG A 35 -2.73 10.86 -0.27
C ARG A 35 -1.43 11.35 0.35
N CYS A 36 -0.70 12.22 -0.34
CA CYS A 36 0.50 12.82 0.21
C CYS A 36 0.13 13.66 1.45
N VAL A 37 0.94 13.54 2.50
CA VAL A 37 0.72 14.22 3.78
C VAL A 37 1.06 15.70 3.68
N GLU A 38 2.09 16.04 2.91
CA GLU A 38 2.57 17.41 2.73
C GLU A 38 1.77 18.17 1.67
N ASP A 39 1.43 17.52 0.55
CA ASP A 39 0.62 18.09 -0.51
C ASP A 39 -0.65 17.28 -0.76
N LYS A 40 -1.78 17.75 -0.22
CA LYS A 40 -3.08 17.07 -0.38
C LYS A 40 -3.57 17.01 -1.83
N ARG A 41 -3.02 17.82 -2.74
CA ARG A 41 -3.34 17.76 -4.18
C ARG A 41 -2.63 16.59 -4.86
N HIS A 42 -1.55 16.09 -4.27
CA HIS A 42 -0.84 14.91 -4.73
C HIS A 42 -1.48 13.66 -4.12
N SER A 43 -2.42 13.08 -4.86
CA SER A 43 -3.07 11.83 -4.49
C SER A 43 -3.34 10.96 -5.71
N PHE A 44 -3.33 9.66 -5.53
CA PHE A 44 -3.68 8.70 -6.56
C PHE A 44 -4.35 7.46 -5.93
N SER A 45 -5.01 6.67 -6.75
CA SER A 45 -5.78 5.50 -6.29
C SER A 45 -5.47 4.30 -7.17
N VAL A 46 -5.38 3.13 -6.55
CA VAL A 46 -5.12 1.85 -7.22
C VAL A 46 -6.35 0.96 -7.05
N PRO A 47 -7.18 0.80 -8.10
CA PRO A 47 -8.30 -0.13 -8.06
C PRO A 47 -7.82 -1.57 -7.88
N PHE A 48 -8.50 -2.37 -7.07
CA PHE A 48 -8.13 -3.78 -6.86
C PHE A 48 -8.11 -4.60 -8.15
N LYS A 49 -8.94 -4.25 -9.14
CA LYS A 49 -8.94 -4.88 -10.46
C LYS A 49 -7.65 -4.67 -11.25
N ALA A 50 -6.90 -3.60 -10.96
CA ALA A 50 -5.64 -3.28 -11.61
C ALA A 50 -4.43 -3.92 -10.90
N ILE A 51 -4.61 -4.42 -9.67
CA ILE A 51 -3.55 -5.06 -8.88
C ILE A 51 -3.37 -6.51 -9.36
N THR A 52 -2.19 -6.80 -9.86
CA THR A 52 -1.79 -8.15 -10.28
C THR A 52 -1.18 -8.91 -9.11
N ARG A 53 -0.37 -8.25 -8.29
CA ARG A 53 0.30 -8.85 -7.13
C ARG A 53 0.60 -7.80 -6.05
N VAL A 54 0.65 -8.24 -4.79
CA VAL A 54 1.14 -7.45 -3.66
C VAL A 54 2.17 -8.27 -2.89
N LEU A 55 3.37 -7.74 -2.72
CA LEU A 55 4.40 -8.33 -1.87
C LEU A 55 4.56 -7.49 -0.62
N ILE A 56 4.58 -8.15 0.54
CA ILE A 56 4.82 -7.49 1.84
C ILE A 56 5.99 -8.19 2.54
N CYS A 57 7.03 -7.42 2.86
CA CYS A 57 8.18 -7.88 3.62
C CYS A 57 8.07 -7.44 5.09
N LYS A 58 7.92 -8.41 5.99
CA LYS A 58 7.65 -8.16 7.43
C LYS A 58 8.91 -8.02 8.30
N THR A 59 10.01 -8.66 7.92
CA THR A 59 11.14 -8.95 8.83
C THR A 59 12.21 -7.87 8.89
N SER A 60 12.58 -7.22 7.78
CA SER A 60 13.70 -6.25 7.76
C SER A 60 13.30 -4.81 7.41
N ASN A 61 12.56 -4.59 6.33
CA ASN A 61 12.38 -3.23 5.78
C ASN A 61 10.97 -2.66 5.90
N ARG A 62 10.00 -3.44 6.38
CA ARG A 62 8.58 -3.06 6.41
C ARG A 62 8.09 -2.64 5.03
N GLU A 63 8.50 -3.38 4.00
CA GLU A 63 8.30 -3.00 2.60
C GLU A 63 6.97 -3.52 2.08
N ILE A 64 6.38 -2.73 1.19
CA ILE A 64 5.26 -3.12 0.35
C ILE A 64 5.61 -2.79 -1.10
N GLU A 65 5.33 -3.76 -1.96
CA GLU A 65 5.39 -3.63 -3.40
C GLU A 65 4.01 -4.01 -3.94
N ILE A 66 3.43 -3.11 -4.74
CA ILE A 66 2.13 -3.31 -5.37
C ILE A 66 2.36 -3.29 -6.88
N ASP A 67 2.28 -4.47 -7.47
CA ASP A 67 2.32 -4.61 -8.92
C ASP A 67 0.93 -4.34 -9.48
N THR A 68 0.88 -3.43 -10.43
CA THR A 68 -0.32 -3.15 -11.21
C THR A 68 -0.10 -3.55 -12.67
N ILE A 69 -1.14 -3.41 -13.49
CA ILE A 69 -1.03 -3.63 -14.94
C ILE A 69 -0.09 -2.60 -15.60
N GLU A 70 0.01 -1.38 -15.05
CA GLU A 70 0.71 -0.25 -15.67
C GLU A 70 2.07 0.05 -15.04
N GLU A 71 2.18 -0.12 -13.72
CA GLU A 71 3.35 0.27 -12.94
C GLU A 71 3.52 -0.57 -11.66
N VAL A 72 4.69 -0.42 -11.03
CA VAL A 72 4.99 -1.00 -9.72
C VAL A 72 5.16 0.11 -8.69
N ILE A 73 4.41 0.02 -7.60
CA ILE A 73 4.44 0.98 -6.50
C ILE A 73 5.22 0.39 -5.34
N PHE A 74 6.30 1.06 -4.96
CA PHE A 74 7.16 0.66 -3.85
C PHE A 74 7.01 1.61 -2.66
N GLY A 75 6.97 1.06 -1.45
CA GLY A 75 7.04 1.86 -0.25
C GLY A 75 7.34 1.09 1.03
N ASN A 76 7.48 1.84 2.12
CA ASN A 76 7.82 1.30 3.43
C ASN A 76 6.82 1.79 4.48
N PHE A 77 6.30 0.90 5.31
CA PHE A 77 5.47 1.27 6.45
C PHE A 77 6.31 1.90 7.57
N LYS A 78 5.75 2.87 8.29
CA LYS A 78 6.44 3.47 9.45
C LYS A 78 6.58 2.53 10.66
N SER A 79 5.79 1.45 10.76
CA SER A 79 5.77 0.57 11.95
C SER A 79 5.41 -0.88 11.60
N ASN A 80 6.03 -1.87 12.25
CA ASN A 80 5.76 -3.30 12.06
C ASN A 80 4.29 -3.66 12.31
N LYS A 81 3.67 -3.07 13.35
CA LYS A 81 2.23 -3.28 13.64
C LYS A 81 1.33 -2.88 12.45
N SER A 82 1.76 -1.90 11.66
CA SER A 82 1.03 -1.49 10.45
C SER A 82 1.16 -2.50 9.33
N VAL A 83 2.34 -3.12 9.19
CA VAL A 83 2.62 -4.15 8.16
C VAL A 83 1.72 -5.36 8.36
N ASP A 84 1.68 -5.93 9.57
CA ASP A 84 0.87 -7.12 9.86
C ASP A 84 -0.62 -6.90 9.62
N ARG A 85 -1.12 -5.72 10.04
CA ARG A 85 -2.51 -5.36 9.85
C ARG A 85 -2.84 -5.12 8.37
N ALA A 86 -1.95 -4.45 7.64
CA ALA A 86 -2.12 -4.23 6.20
C ALA A 86 -2.09 -5.57 5.44
N PHE A 87 -1.16 -6.47 5.78
CA PHE A 87 -1.07 -7.80 5.20
C PHE A 87 -2.37 -8.59 5.38
N ARG A 88 -2.84 -8.76 6.61
CA ARG A 88 -4.08 -9.53 6.88
C ARG A 88 -5.30 -8.94 6.14
N LEU A 89 -5.38 -7.61 6.08
CA LEU A 89 -6.49 -6.96 5.39
C LEU A 89 -6.41 -7.14 3.87
N LEU A 90 -5.23 -6.92 3.27
CA LEU A 90 -5.04 -7.10 1.83
C LEU A 90 -5.19 -8.55 1.42
N GLU A 91 -4.69 -9.50 2.21
CA GLU A 91 -4.89 -10.94 2.02
C GLU A 91 -6.38 -11.30 2.00
N SER A 92 -7.19 -10.74 2.91
CA SER A 92 -8.64 -10.98 2.92
C SER A 92 -9.37 -10.41 1.69
N LEU A 93 -8.86 -9.32 1.09
CA LEU A 93 -9.52 -8.60 0.00
C LEU A 93 -9.04 -9.05 -1.39
N LEU A 94 -7.75 -9.39 -1.52
CA LEU A 94 -7.10 -9.72 -2.79
C LEU A 94 -6.75 -11.21 -2.92
N LYS A 95 -6.88 -11.98 -1.82
CA LYS A 95 -6.64 -13.43 -1.73
C LYS A 95 -5.25 -13.80 -2.25
N GLU A 96 -5.18 -14.74 -3.20
CA GLU A 96 -3.97 -15.35 -3.77
C GLU A 96 -3.00 -14.35 -4.43
N ARG A 97 -3.41 -13.09 -4.60
CA ARG A 97 -2.55 -12.02 -5.14
C ARG A 97 -1.61 -11.42 -4.11
N VAL A 98 -1.75 -11.76 -2.82
CA VAL A 98 -0.90 -11.22 -1.75
C VAL A 98 0.08 -12.29 -1.29
N SER A 99 1.35 -11.94 -1.21
CA SER A 99 2.39 -12.82 -0.69
C SER A 99 3.22 -12.12 0.38
N CYS A 100 3.54 -12.87 1.44
CA CYS A 100 4.48 -12.43 2.46
C CYS A 100 5.87 -12.97 2.11
N ILE A 101 6.87 -12.11 2.13
CA ILE A 101 8.27 -12.53 1.99
C ILE A 101 8.94 -12.36 3.35
N GLU A 102 9.49 -13.45 3.86
CA GLU A 102 10.35 -13.47 5.05
C GLU A 102 11.79 -13.51 4.53
N VAL A 103 12.47 -12.35 4.57
CA VAL A 103 13.90 -12.22 4.27
C VAL A 103 14.67 -12.13 5.58
#